data_AF-A0A9P6K9W1-F1
#
_entry.id   AF-A0A9P6K9W1-F1
#
_cell.length_a   1.000
_cell.length_b   1.000
_cell.length_c   1.000
_cell.angle_alpha   90.00
_cell.angle_beta   90.00
_cell.angle_gamma   90.00
#
_symmetry.space_group_name_H-M   'P 1'
#
loop_
_entity.id
_entity.type
_entity.pdbx_description
1 polymer ?
#
loop_
_entity_poly.entity_id
_entity_poly.type
_entity_poly.pdbx_seq_one_letter_code
_entity_poly.pdbx_strand_id
1 'polypeptide(L)'
;MDPSIEFNSLARLRQDRKSSNHCSRESDPSQKELPVLPPSPELLKTLYDDCIHSTYTHDSPFGKKKSTYLDWFASGRPMRSIESVLSNTVLPFYANTHTHSTSTAKFTSASVANSRKTIIRCVNAQTAKGHRHEAVVLFCG
;
A
#
# COMPACT_ATOMS: atom_id res chain seq x y z
N MET A 1 18.01 33.15 25.76
CA MET A 1 17.06 33.01 24.63
C MET A 1 15.79 32.43 25.23
N ASP A 2 14.79 33.28 25.41
CA ASP A 2 13.57 33.03 26.19
C ASP A 2 12.50 32.31 25.32
N PRO A 3 11.93 31.17 25.74
CA PRO A 3 10.98 30.38 24.95
C PRO A 3 9.54 30.92 24.95
N SER A 4 9.29 32.11 25.50
CA SER A 4 7.94 32.70 25.57
C SER A 4 7.49 33.50 24.33
N ILE A 5 8.32 33.63 23.29
CA ILE A 5 7.99 34.46 22.10
C ILE A 5 7.28 33.68 20.97
N GLU A 6 7.29 32.35 20.95
CA GLU A 6 6.65 31.58 19.85
C GLU A 6 5.17 31.23 20.05
N PHE A 7 4.57 31.50 21.21
CA PHE A 7 3.20 31.03 21.49
C PHE A 7 2.08 31.99 21.03
N ASN A 8 2.40 33.25 20.74
CA ASN A 8 1.39 34.28 20.41
C ASN A 8 1.16 34.53 18.91
N SER A 9 1.94 33.91 18.01
CA SER A 9 1.77 34.08 16.56
C SER A 9 0.68 33.17 15.97
N LEU A 10 0.48 31.98 16.54
CA LEU A 10 -0.44 30.97 16.02
C LEU A 10 -1.92 31.22 16.33
N ALA A 11 -2.22 32.14 17.27
CA ALA A 11 -3.59 32.41 17.69
C ALA A 11 -4.35 33.36 16.72
N ARG A 12 -3.65 34.17 15.91
CA ARG A 12 -4.29 35.12 14.98
C ARG A 12 -4.63 34.55 13.60
N LEU A 13 -4.04 33.42 13.22
CA LEU A 13 -4.28 32.78 11.92
C LEU A 13 -5.55 31.90 11.86
N ARG A 14 -6.32 31.82 12.95
CA ARG A 14 -7.52 30.96 13.04
C ARG A 14 -8.86 31.66 12.78
N GLN A 15 -8.89 33.00 12.67
CA GLN A 15 -10.16 33.72 12.54
C GLN A 15 -10.57 34.09 11.10
N ASP A 16 -9.65 34.05 10.12
CA ASP A 16 -9.90 34.59 8.77
C ASP A 16 -10.24 33.57 7.67
N ARG A 17 -10.48 32.28 7.99
CA ARG A 17 -10.93 31.29 6.98
C ARG A 17 -12.40 30.89 7.12
N LYS A 18 -13.26 31.86 7.45
CA LYS A 18 -14.70 31.79 7.15
C LYS A 18 -15.01 32.68 5.94
N SER A 19 -14.63 32.23 4.76
CA SER A 19 -15.26 32.68 3.53
C SER A 19 -15.15 31.56 2.50
N SER A 20 -16.33 31.20 1.98
CA SER A 20 -16.59 30.51 0.71
C SER A 20 -15.34 30.26 -0.11
N ASN A 21 -14.96 28.99 -0.31
CA ASN A 21 -14.24 28.62 -1.53
C ASN A 21 -14.57 27.19 -1.94
N HIS A 22 -15.18 27.14 -3.13
CA HIS A 22 -15.18 26.07 -4.11
C HIS A 22 -13.94 25.16 -3.97
N CYS A 23 -14.13 23.84 -4.08
CA CYS A 23 -13.04 22.86 -4.04
C CYS A 23 -12.17 23.00 -5.30
N SER A 24 -11.28 23.98 -5.29
CA SER A 24 -10.20 24.09 -6.26
C SER A 24 -9.17 23.02 -5.89
N ARG A 25 -8.99 22.03 -6.77
CA ARG A 25 -7.81 21.17 -6.79
C ARG A 25 -6.58 22.07 -6.94
N GLU A 26 -6.00 22.55 -5.85
CA GLU A 26 -4.62 23.01 -5.88
C GLU A 26 -3.72 21.77 -5.89
N SER A 27 -3.40 21.32 -7.10
CA SER A 27 -2.30 20.39 -7.35
C SER A 27 -1.01 21.06 -6.88
N ASP A 28 -0.30 20.43 -5.94
CA ASP A 28 1.05 20.83 -5.56
C ASP A 28 1.92 21.00 -6.82
N PRO A 29 2.37 22.23 -7.15
CA PRO A 29 3.08 22.53 -8.39
C PRO A 29 4.47 21.84 -8.48
N SER A 30 4.92 21.17 -7.41
CA SER A 30 6.13 20.37 -7.41
C SER A 30 5.94 18.92 -7.89
N GLN A 31 4.70 18.44 -8.03
CA GLN A 31 4.40 17.13 -8.60
C GLN A 31 4.22 17.23 -10.11
N LYS A 32 5.33 17.34 -10.85
CA LYS A 32 5.32 17.02 -12.29
C LYS A 32 4.88 15.56 -12.43
N GLU A 33 3.67 15.33 -12.95
CA GLU A 33 3.28 14.00 -13.42
C GLU A 33 4.29 13.59 -14.50
N LEU A 34 5.21 12.70 -14.12
CA LEU A 34 6.10 12.06 -15.08
C LEU A 34 5.23 11.27 -16.06
N PRO A 35 5.51 11.33 -17.37
CA PRO A 35 4.76 10.53 -18.34
C PRO A 35 4.84 9.06 -17.94
N VAL A 36 3.68 8.43 -17.79
CA VAL A 36 3.58 6.99 -17.50
C VAL A 36 3.98 6.24 -18.77
N LEU A 37 5.27 5.98 -18.93
CA LEU A 37 5.77 5.12 -20.00
C LEU A 37 5.27 3.70 -19.78
N PRO A 38 4.96 2.95 -20.85
CA PRO A 38 4.67 1.54 -20.71
C PRO A 38 5.86 0.84 -20.04
N PRO A 39 5.60 -0.15 -19.17
CA PRO A 39 6.67 -0.91 -18.54
C PRO A 39 7.55 -1.56 -19.61
N SER A 40 8.86 -1.59 -19.37
CA SER A 40 9.78 -2.19 -20.32
C SER A 40 9.48 -3.70 -20.48
N PRO A 41 9.69 -4.29 -21.67
CA PRO A 41 9.52 -5.72 -21.88
C PRO A 41 10.33 -6.58 -20.90
N GLU A 42 11.51 -6.10 -20.50
CA GLU A 42 12.38 -6.77 -19.52
C GLU A 42 11.74 -6.80 -18.14
N LEU A 43 11.16 -5.68 -17.69
CA LEU A 43 10.44 -5.62 -16.42
C LEU A 43 9.23 -6.57 -16.43
N LEU A 44 8.45 -6.57 -17.51
CA LEU A 44 7.30 -7.47 -17.66
C LEU A 44 7.74 -8.94 -17.59
N LYS A 45 8.84 -9.29 -18.26
CA LYS A 45 9.42 -10.63 -18.20
C LYS A 45 9.85 -10.99 -16.77
N THR A 46 10.53 -10.09 -16.07
CA THR A 46 10.94 -10.31 -14.67
C THR A 46 9.74 -10.58 -13.76
N LEU A 47 8.67 -9.78 -13.87
CA LEU A 47 7.44 -9.97 -13.07
C LEU A 47 6.75 -11.29 -13.40
N TYR A 48 6.73 -11.66 -14.69
CA TYR A 48 6.18 -12.93 -15.13
C TYR A 48 6.97 -14.12 -14.58
N ASP A 49 8.30 -14.09 -14.66
CA ASP A 49 9.17 -15.16 -14.17
C ASP A 49 9.08 -15.33 -12.64
N ASP A 50 8.83 -14.23 -11.92
CA ASP A 50 8.64 -14.24 -10.46
C ASP A 50 7.31 -14.88 -10.02
N CYS A 51 6.30 -14.94 -10.89
CA CYS A 51 5.07 -15.68 -10.59
C CYS A 51 5.41 -17.18 -10.40
N ILE A 52 5.00 -17.80 -9.29
CA ILE A 52 5.37 -19.18 -8.95
C ILE A 52 4.95 -20.18 -10.05
N HIS A 53 3.82 -19.90 -10.68
CA HIS A 53 3.20 -20.69 -11.73
C HIS A 53 3.94 -20.64 -13.08
N SER A 54 4.80 -19.64 -13.33
CA SER A 54 5.41 -19.38 -14.64
C SER A 54 6.17 -20.57 -15.22
N THR A 55 6.67 -21.46 -14.35
CA THR A 55 7.43 -22.66 -14.67
C THR A 55 6.63 -23.97 -14.45
N TYR A 56 5.38 -23.90 -13.99
CA TYR A 56 4.62 -25.09 -13.62
C TYR A 56 4.08 -25.83 -14.84
N THR A 57 4.35 -27.12 -14.88
CA THR A 57 3.89 -28.04 -15.93
C THR A 57 3.20 -29.22 -15.28
N HIS A 58 2.18 -29.75 -15.96
CA HIS A 58 1.46 -30.94 -15.51
C HIS A 58 1.40 -31.96 -16.65
N ASP A 59 1.31 -33.23 -16.28
CA ASP A 59 1.12 -34.31 -17.24
C ASP A 59 -0.34 -34.36 -17.65
N SER A 60 -0.57 -34.52 -18.96
CA SER A 60 -1.89 -34.65 -19.55
C SER A 60 -1.88 -35.82 -20.54
N PRO A 61 -3.06 -36.33 -20.96
CA PRO A 61 -3.14 -37.32 -22.04
C PRO A 61 -2.47 -36.89 -23.35
N PHE A 62 -2.23 -35.58 -23.53
CA PHE A 62 -1.56 -35.01 -24.70
C PHE A 62 -0.08 -34.65 -24.44
N GLY A 63 0.52 -35.29 -23.43
CA GLY A 63 1.88 -35.05 -22.98
C GLY A 63 1.99 -33.94 -21.93
N LYS A 64 3.22 -33.55 -21.61
CA LYS A 64 3.50 -32.52 -20.61
C LYS A 64 3.07 -31.15 -21.14
N LYS A 65 2.18 -30.46 -20.41
CA LYS A 65 1.67 -29.14 -20.79
C LYS A 65 1.99 -28.10 -19.72
N LYS A 66 2.29 -26.89 -20.18
CA LYS A 66 2.40 -25.73 -19.30
C LYS A 66 1.01 -25.41 -18.76
N SER A 67 0.91 -25.29 -17.44
CA SER A 67 -0.32 -24.79 -16.84
C SER A 67 -0.45 -23.32 -17.23
N THR A 68 -1.61 -22.89 -17.72
CA THR A 68 -1.84 -21.50 -18.14
C THR A 68 -3.06 -20.98 -17.40
N TYR A 69 -2.90 -19.89 -16.67
CA TYR A 69 -3.97 -19.27 -15.91
C TYR A 69 -4.52 -18.08 -16.68
N LEU A 70 -5.82 -18.13 -16.99
CA LEU A 70 -6.51 -17.12 -17.81
C LEU A 70 -7.57 -16.34 -17.02
N ASP A 71 -7.61 -16.48 -15.70
CA ASP A 71 -8.62 -15.86 -14.84
C ASP A 71 -8.00 -14.89 -13.80
N TRP A 72 -7.06 -14.04 -14.27
CA TRP A 72 -6.37 -13.06 -13.43
C TRP A 72 -7.31 -12.01 -12.80
N PHE A 73 -8.51 -11.85 -13.34
CA PHE A 73 -9.52 -10.95 -12.78
C PHE A 73 -10.17 -11.51 -11.51
N ALA A 74 -10.32 -12.83 -11.39
CA ALA A 74 -10.86 -13.44 -10.19
C ALA A 74 -9.84 -13.44 -9.04
N SER A 75 -8.59 -13.74 -9.33
CA SER A 75 -7.52 -13.71 -8.34
C SER A 75 -6.14 -13.54 -8.98
N GLY A 76 -5.28 -12.75 -8.33
CA GLY A 76 -3.86 -12.71 -8.68
C GLY A 76 -3.16 -14.03 -8.35
N ARG A 77 -2.03 -14.31 -9.03
CA ARG A 77 -1.16 -15.45 -8.69
C ARG A 77 -0.08 -15.05 -7.68
N PRO A 78 0.35 -15.97 -6.79
CA PRO A 78 1.41 -15.69 -5.84
C PRO A 78 2.75 -15.45 -6.55
N MET A 79 3.48 -14.46 -6.06
CA MET A 79 4.82 -14.08 -6.53
C MET A 79 5.86 -14.61 -5.57
N ARG A 80 6.93 -15.21 -6.10
CA ARG A 80 7.97 -15.88 -5.32
C ARG A 80 8.69 -14.88 -4.40
N SER A 81 8.91 -13.65 -4.87
CA SER A 81 9.45 -12.56 -4.04
C SER A 81 8.58 -12.23 -2.82
N ILE A 82 7.25 -12.14 -2.99
CA ILE A 82 6.31 -11.83 -1.91
C ILE A 82 6.27 -12.98 -0.90
N GLU A 83 6.13 -14.22 -1.38
CA GLU A 83 6.08 -15.40 -0.51
C GLU A 83 7.37 -15.56 0.30
N SER A 84 8.53 -15.27 -0.29
CA SER A 84 9.82 -15.31 0.41
C SER A 84 9.89 -14.30 1.55
N VAL A 85 9.41 -13.07 1.35
CA VAL A 85 9.36 -12.07 2.42
C VAL A 85 8.37 -12.48 3.50
N LEU A 86 7.20 -13.00 3.10
CA LEU A 86 6.20 -13.49 4.03
C LEU A 86 6.77 -14.61 4.92
N SER A 87 7.34 -15.65 4.31
CA SER A 87 7.86 -16.82 5.01
C SER A 87 9.09 -16.52 5.86
N ASN A 88 10.01 -15.69 5.39
CA ASN A 88 11.31 -15.50 6.01
C ASN A 88 11.37 -14.29 6.95
N THR A 89 10.46 -13.32 6.80
CA THR A 89 10.50 -12.06 7.57
C THR A 89 9.26 -11.83 8.41
N VAL A 90 8.07 -12.18 7.91
CA VAL A 90 6.81 -11.86 8.61
C VAL A 90 6.39 -13.01 9.52
N LEU A 91 6.25 -14.22 8.97
CA LEU A 91 5.74 -15.38 9.69
C LEU A 91 6.57 -15.79 10.92
N PRO A 92 7.91 -15.69 10.94
CA PRO A 92 8.70 -16.05 12.13
C PRO A 92 8.39 -15.21 13.37
N PHE A 93 7.90 -13.98 13.18
CA PHE A 93 7.55 -13.06 14.27
C PHE A 93 6.05 -12.83 14.38
N TYR A 94 5.24 -13.65 13.70
CA TYR A 94 3.79 -13.52 13.74
C TYR A 94 3.27 -13.77 15.15
N ALA A 95 2.41 -12.86 15.61
CA ALA A 95 1.61 -13.04 16.81
C ALA A 95 0.27 -12.31 16.66
N ASN A 96 -0.76 -12.83 17.34
CA ASN A 96 -2.08 -12.22 17.33
C ASN A 96 -2.02 -10.76 17.82
N THR A 97 -2.70 -9.87 17.12
CA THR A 97 -2.67 -8.41 17.33
C THR A 97 -3.53 -7.93 18.51
N HIS A 98 -4.20 -8.84 19.22
CA HIS A 98 -5.08 -8.52 20.35
C HIS A 98 -4.35 -8.10 21.63
N THR A 99 -3.02 -8.23 21.65
CA THR A 99 -2.20 -7.82 22.80
C THR A 99 -0.97 -7.05 22.30
N HIS A 100 -0.44 -6.14 23.10
CA HIS A 100 0.82 -5.43 22.81
C HIS A 100 1.94 -5.81 23.79
N SER A 101 1.76 -6.93 24.49
CA SER A 101 2.62 -7.32 25.61
C SER A 101 3.95 -7.93 25.17
N THR A 102 4.04 -8.44 23.93
CA THR A 102 5.27 -9.06 23.40
C THR A 102 5.83 -8.27 22.21
N SER A 103 7.13 -8.45 21.95
CA SER A 103 7.81 -7.89 20.77
C SER A 103 7.16 -8.36 19.46
N THR A 104 6.79 -9.64 19.37
CA THR A 104 6.12 -10.24 18.19
C THR A 104 4.72 -9.66 17.95
N ALA A 105 3.96 -9.40 19.01
CA ALA A 105 2.63 -8.82 18.88
C ALA A 105 2.70 -7.33 18.47
N LYS A 106 3.69 -6.59 18.98
CA LYS A 106 4.02 -5.23 18.51
C LYS A 106 4.45 -5.24 17.04
N PHE A 107 5.32 -6.16 16.65
CA PHE A 107 5.77 -6.32 15.27
C PHE A 107 4.60 -6.55 14.31
N THR A 108 3.75 -7.55 14.59
CA THR A 108 2.62 -7.89 13.72
C THR A 108 1.64 -6.72 13.62
N SER A 109 1.34 -6.05 14.73
CA SER A 109 0.46 -4.87 14.75
C SER A 109 1.03 -3.71 13.93
N ALA A 110 2.34 -3.45 14.05
CA ALA A 110 3.02 -2.42 13.29
C ALA A 110 3.05 -2.74 11.78
N SER A 111 3.29 -3.99 11.41
CA SER A 111 3.27 -4.46 10.02
C SER A 111 1.90 -4.24 9.37
N VAL A 112 0.80 -4.62 10.03
CA VAL A 112 -0.56 -4.37 9.52
C VAL A 112 -0.84 -2.87 9.39
N ALA A 113 -0.43 -2.05 10.37
CA ALA A 113 -0.59 -0.60 10.29
C ALA A 113 0.22 0.00 9.12
N ASN A 114 1.41 -0.51 8.85
CA ASN A 114 2.23 -0.09 7.72
C ASN A 114 1.59 -0.49 6.38
N SER A 115 1.07 -1.71 6.27
CA SER A 115 0.36 -2.17 5.06
C SER A 115 -0.83 -1.27 4.72
N ARG A 116 -1.62 -0.85 5.72
CA ARG A 116 -2.73 0.11 5.51
C ARG A 116 -2.23 1.43 4.92
N LYS A 117 -1.15 1.99 5.49
CA LYS A 117 -0.54 3.24 4.99
C LYS A 117 -0.05 3.10 3.55
N THR A 118 0.57 1.98 3.21
CA THR A 118 1.02 1.69 1.84
C THR A 118 -0.15 1.63 0.87
N ILE A 119 -1.23 0.90 1.21
CA ILE A 119 -2.44 0.82 0.37
C ILE A 119 -3.03 2.21 0.14
N ILE A 120 -3.21 3.00 1.19
CA ILE A 120 -3.72 4.38 1.12
C ILE A 120 -2.90 5.23 0.15
N ARG A 121 -1.56 5.14 0.23
CA ARG A 121 -0.65 5.85 -0.67
C ARG A 121 -0.79 5.38 -2.12
N CYS A 122 -0.84 4.07 -2.35
CA CYS A 122 -0.94 3.49 -3.69
C CYS A 122 -2.20 3.91 -4.44
N VAL A 123 -3.29 4.18 -3.71
CA VAL A 123 -4.57 4.61 -4.30
C VAL A 123 -4.83 6.11 -4.15
N ASN A 124 -3.84 6.87 -3.64
CA ASN A 124 -3.95 8.30 -3.36
C ASN A 124 -5.19 8.67 -2.51
N ALA A 125 -5.50 7.84 -1.51
CA ALA A 125 -6.61 8.07 -0.59
C ALA A 125 -6.24 9.03 0.54
N GLN A 126 -7.23 9.78 1.04
CA GLN A 126 -7.06 10.71 2.16
C GLN A 126 -7.68 10.16 3.45
N THR A 127 -6.91 10.10 4.53
CA THR A 127 -7.37 9.59 5.85
C THR A 127 -7.29 10.64 6.95
N ALA A 128 -7.25 11.93 6.58
CA ALA A 128 -7.25 13.02 7.55
C ALA A 128 -8.62 13.14 8.23
N LYS A 129 -8.62 13.08 9.57
CA LYS A 129 -9.83 13.29 10.37
C LYS A 129 -10.43 14.66 10.10
N GLY A 130 -11.75 14.70 9.84
CA GLY A 130 -12.50 15.94 9.60
C GLY A 130 -12.62 16.35 8.12
N HIS A 131 -12.06 15.58 7.19
CA HIS A 131 -12.41 15.71 5.78
C HIS A 131 -13.81 15.15 5.51
N ARG A 132 -14.57 15.74 4.57
CA ARG A 132 -15.93 15.27 4.23
C ARG A 132 -15.98 13.82 3.72
N HIS A 133 -14.86 13.31 3.21
CA HIS A 133 -14.71 11.94 2.71
C HIS A 133 -13.41 11.34 3.26
N GLU A 134 -13.46 10.81 4.49
CA GLU A 134 -12.37 10.06 5.10
C GLU A 134 -12.35 8.63 4.52
N ALA A 135 -11.22 8.22 3.95
CA ALA A 135 -11.05 6.88 3.41
C ALA A 135 -10.68 5.87 4.52
N VAL A 136 -11.20 4.66 4.40
CA VAL A 136 -10.91 3.55 5.32
C VAL A 136 -10.47 2.33 4.51
N VAL A 137 -9.46 1.61 5.01
CA VAL A 137 -9.03 0.33 4.44
C VAL A 137 -9.75 -0.81 5.15
N LEU A 138 -10.63 -1.51 4.42
CA LEU A 138 -11.31 -2.72 4.87
C LEU A 138 -10.61 -3.93 4.27
N PHE A 139 -10.18 -4.85 5.14
CA PHE A 139 -9.71 -6.17 4.71
C PHE A 139 -10.91 -7.11 4.78
N CYS A 140 -11.44 -7.49 3.62
CA CYS A 140 -12.47 -8.52 3.50
C CYS A 140 -11.76 -9.83 3.16
N GLY A 141 -11.87 -10.81 4.05
CA GLY A 141 -11.52 -12.21 3.77
C GLY A 141 -12.70 -12.93 3.16
#